data_AF-A0ABD4K732-F1
#
_entry.id   AF-A0ABD4K732-F1
#
_cell.length_a   1.000
_cell.length_b   1.000
_cell.length_c   1.000
_cell.angle_alpha   90.00
_cell.angle_beta   90.00
_cell.angle_gamma   90.00
#
_symmetry.space_group_name_H-M   'P 1'
#
loop_
_entity.id
_entity.type
_entity.pdbx_description
1 polymer ?
#
loop_
_entity_poly.entity_id
_entity_poly.type
_entity_poly.pdbx_seq_one_letter_code
_entity_poly.pdbx_strand_id
1 'polypeptide(L)'
;MKNLLKSIKGILNLREDLAVTKSWASFLEKEVEYLTKKSVQDNIALAELVRENEIISGENARLVKKEISNAIKLTRERELNAVVTPCERDFLRVCRDIYANGKVVKGRTFTRMMGAAMREHRIANKNHQGVNNGSISLQCDRNSPKGDRGTKERAAVK
;
A
#
# COMPACT_ATOMS: atom_id res chain seq x y z
N MET A 1 -23.20 91.97 -1.28
CA MET A 1 -22.45 91.47 -2.45
C MET A 1 -21.40 90.40 -2.11
N LYS A 2 -20.46 90.62 -1.19
CA LYS A 2 -19.37 89.62 -0.90
C LYS A 2 -19.87 88.23 -0.46
N ASN A 3 -20.89 88.16 0.39
CA ASN A 3 -21.44 86.87 0.84
C ASN A 3 -22.12 86.08 -0.29
N LEU A 4 -22.80 86.78 -1.21
CA LEU A 4 -23.45 86.16 -2.37
C LEU A 4 -22.42 85.52 -3.31
N LEU A 5 -21.33 86.24 -3.60
CA LEU A 5 -20.21 85.72 -4.40
C LEU A 5 -19.56 84.49 -3.78
N LYS A 6 -19.41 84.46 -2.45
CA LYS A 6 -18.85 83.31 -1.72
C LYS A 6 -19.76 82.08 -1.82
N SER A 7 -21.08 82.27 -1.70
CA SER A 7 -22.06 81.19 -1.86
C SER A 7 -22.10 80.65 -3.30
N ILE A 8 -22.05 81.52 -4.30
CA ILE A 8 -22.01 81.11 -5.72
C ILE A 8 -20.76 80.28 -6.02
N LYS A 9 -19.59 80.70 -5.51
CA LYS A 9 -18.34 79.92 -5.65
C LYS A 9 -18.45 78.56 -4.97
N GLY A 10 -19.07 78.48 -3.80
CA GLY A 10 -19.32 77.21 -3.10
C GLY A 10 -20.20 76.25 -3.90
N ILE A 11 -21.26 76.76 -4.53
CA ILE A 11 -22.15 75.96 -5.39
C ILE A 11 -21.41 75.46 -6.64
N LEU A 12 -20.56 76.28 -7.26
CA LEU A 12 -19.76 75.87 -8.42
C LEU A 12 -18.78 74.76 -8.06
N ASN A 13 -18.04 74.90 -6.96
CA ASN A 13 -17.12 73.86 -6.49
C ASN A 13 -17.86 72.55 -6.17
N LEU A 14 -19.00 72.61 -5.48
CA LEU A 14 -19.81 71.42 -5.20
C LEU A 14 -20.27 70.72 -6.48
N ARG A 15 -20.58 71.49 -7.53
CA ARG A 15 -21.00 70.93 -8.83
C ARG A 15 -19.84 70.23 -9.55
N GLU A 16 -18.64 70.79 -9.46
CA GLU A 16 -17.41 70.15 -9.96
C GLU A 16 -17.12 68.85 -9.20
N ASP A 17 -17.15 68.89 -7.86
CA ASP A 17 -16.94 67.71 -7.01
C ASP A 17 -17.96 66.60 -7.31
N LEU A 18 -19.23 66.99 -7.51
CA LEU A 18 -20.30 66.04 -7.83
C LEU A 18 -20.14 65.43 -9.24
N ALA A 19 -19.60 66.19 -10.19
CA ALA A 19 -19.27 65.68 -11.52
C ALA A 19 -18.12 64.66 -11.46
N VAL A 20 -17.06 64.97 -10.70
CA VAL A 20 -15.92 64.06 -10.47
C VAL A 20 -16.41 62.78 -9.79
N THR A 21 -17.24 62.90 -8.75
CA THR A 21 -17.78 61.74 -8.01
C THR A 21 -18.62 60.84 -8.91
N LYS A 22 -19.44 61.41 -9.81
CA LYS A 22 -20.20 60.65 -10.81
C LYS A 22 -19.30 59.92 -11.80
N SER A 23 -18.21 60.54 -12.22
CA SER A 23 -17.24 59.89 -13.11
C SER A 23 -16.56 58.70 -12.43
N TRP A 24 -16.17 58.83 -11.16
CA TRP A 24 -15.61 57.72 -10.37
C TRP A 24 -16.62 56.60 -10.14
N ALA A 25 -17.88 56.94 -9.85
CA ALA A 25 -18.95 55.94 -9.70
C ALA A 25 -19.11 55.10 -10.98
N SER A 26 -19.18 55.75 -12.15
CA SER A 26 -19.30 55.03 -13.44
C SER A 26 -18.06 54.18 -13.76
N PHE A 27 -16.86 54.64 -13.39
CA PHE A 27 -15.65 53.84 -13.51
C PHE A 27 -15.71 52.58 -12.63
N LEU A 28 -16.06 52.74 -11.35
CA LEU A 28 -16.15 51.62 -10.41
C LEU A 28 -17.23 50.61 -10.81
N GLU A 29 -18.37 51.06 -11.33
CA GLU A 29 -19.41 50.17 -11.86
C GLU A 29 -18.88 49.27 -12.98
N LYS A 30 -18.11 49.84 -13.92
CA LYS A 30 -17.48 49.08 -15.01
C LYS A 30 -16.40 48.13 -14.50
N GLU A 31 -15.62 48.56 -13.51
CA GLU A 31 -14.58 47.73 -12.92
C GLU A 31 -15.18 46.53 -12.17
N VAL A 32 -16.27 46.74 -11.42
CA VAL A 32 -17.02 45.67 -10.76
C VAL A 32 -17.59 44.69 -11.78
N GLU A 33 -18.17 45.18 -12.87
CA GLU A 33 -18.69 44.33 -13.94
C GLU A 33 -17.57 43.48 -14.58
N TYR A 34 -16.42 44.11 -14.87
CA TYR A 34 -15.25 43.42 -15.41
C TYR A 34 -14.74 42.34 -14.46
N LEU A 35 -14.52 42.68 -13.19
CA LEU A 35 -14.02 41.74 -12.18
C LEU A 35 -15.00 40.59 -11.94
N THR A 36 -16.31 40.85 -11.99
CA THR A 36 -17.33 39.81 -11.89
C THR A 36 -17.25 38.83 -13.06
N LYS A 37 -17.17 39.35 -14.29
CA LYS A 37 -17.02 38.51 -15.49
C LYS A 37 -15.73 37.68 -15.44
N LYS A 38 -14.62 38.30 -15.03
CA LYS A 38 -13.33 37.61 -14.87
C LYS A 38 -13.40 36.53 -13.80
N SER A 39 -13.98 36.80 -12.64
CA SER A 39 -14.14 35.83 -11.56
C SER A 39 -14.94 34.60 -12.00
N VAL A 40 -16.01 34.79 -12.79
CA VAL A 40 -16.77 33.67 -13.35
C VAL A 40 -15.90 32.82 -14.29
N GLN A 41 -15.11 33.45 -15.16
CA GLN A 41 -14.19 32.74 -16.07
C GLN A 41 -13.12 31.96 -15.30
N ASP A 42 -12.49 32.58 -14.30
CA ASP A 42 -11.47 31.95 -13.47
C ASP A 42 -12.04 30.76 -12.70
N ASN A 43 -13.27 30.86 -12.19
CA ASN A 43 -13.96 29.75 -11.52
C ASN A 43 -14.24 28.57 -12.46
N ILE A 44 -14.58 28.83 -13.73
CA ILE A 44 -14.76 27.78 -14.73
C ILE A 44 -13.43 27.08 -15.01
N ALA A 45 -12.36 27.86 -15.24
CA ALA A 45 -11.02 27.31 -15.48
C ALA A 45 -10.52 26.47 -14.29
N LEU A 46 -10.73 26.94 -13.07
CA LEU A 46 -10.41 26.18 -11.86
C LEU A 46 -11.19 24.87 -11.77
N ALA A 47 -12.48 24.87 -12.09
CA ALA A 47 -13.30 23.65 -12.07
C ALA A 47 -12.83 22.61 -13.10
N GLU A 48 -12.35 23.03 -14.27
CA GLU A 48 -11.76 22.15 -15.27
C GLU A 48 -10.44 21.53 -14.78
N LEU A 49 -9.55 22.34 -14.19
CA LEU A 49 -8.28 21.87 -13.63
C LEU A 49 -8.48 20.88 -12.46
N VAL A 50 -9.52 21.08 -11.63
CA VAL A 50 -9.87 20.14 -10.57
C VAL A 50 -10.31 18.81 -11.16
N ARG A 51 -11.18 18.82 -12.17
CA ARG A 51 -11.65 17.61 -12.85
C ARG A 51 -10.51 16.82 -13.51
N GLU A 52 -9.58 17.52 -14.17
CA GLU A 52 -8.40 16.90 -14.76
C GLU A 52 -7.52 16.23 -13.68
N ASN A 53 -7.28 16.91 -12.56
CA ASN A 53 -6.54 16.35 -11.44
C ASN A 53 -7.21 15.10 -10.85
N GLU A 54 -8.53 15.06 -10.75
CA GLU A 54 -9.26 13.89 -10.27
C GLU A 54 -9.07 12.67 -11.20
N ILE A 55 -9.11 12.89 -12.51
CA ILE A 55 -8.87 11.84 -13.51
C ILE A 55 -7.44 11.29 -13.38
N ILE A 56 -6.44 12.19 -13.39
CA ILE A 56 -5.02 11.82 -13.25
C ILE A 56 -4.77 11.08 -11.94
N SER A 57 -5.35 11.56 -10.82
CA SER A 57 -5.22 10.92 -9.51
C SER A 57 -5.85 9.52 -9.50
N GLY A 58 -7.01 9.35 -10.14
CA GLY A 58 -7.66 8.05 -10.28
C GLY A 58 -6.85 7.07 -11.12
N GLU A 59 -6.23 7.54 -12.21
CA GLU A 59 -5.35 6.74 -13.06
C GLU A 59 -4.06 6.34 -12.33
N ASN A 60 -3.43 7.29 -11.62
CA ASN A 60 -2.27 7.03 -10.77
C ASN A 60 -2.58 5.98 -9.70
N ALA A 61 -3.74 6.08 -9.02
CA ALA A 61 -4.15 5.08 -8.03
C ALA A 61 -4.31 3.68 -8.65
N ARG A 62 -4.84 3.58 -9.87
CA ARG A 62 -4.94 2.30 -10.61
C ARG A 62 -3.57 1.74 -10.97
N LEU A 63 -2.67 2.58 -11.47
CA LEU A 63 -1.30 2.20 -11.81
C LEU A 63 -0.53 1.71 -10.57
N VAL A 64 -0.56 2.46 -9.47
CA VAL A 64 0.07 2.07 -8.20
C VAL A 64 -0.46 0.71 -7.72
N LYS A 65 -1.77 0.50 -7.77
CA LYS A 65 -2.38 -0.79 -7.40
C LYS A 65 -1.90 -1.94 -8.29
N LYS A 66 -1.79 -1.71 -9.60
CA LYS A 66 -1.30 -2.70 -10.56
C LYS A 66 0.17 -3.04 -10.30
N GLU A 67 1.02 -2.03 -10.10
CA GLU A 67 2.44 -2.22 -9.82
C GLU A 67 2.68 -2.93 -8.49
N ILE A 68 1.93 -2.59 -7.42
CA ILE A 68 1.99 -3.32 -6.15
C ILE A 68 1.58 -4.79 -6.35
N SER A 69 0.50 -5.05 -7.08
CA SER A 69 0.08 -6.43 -7.38
C SER A 69 1.15 -7.19 -8.17
N ASN A 70 1.80 -6.55 -9.14
CA ASN A 70 2.88 -7.16 -9.92
C ASN A 70 4.11 -7.42 -9.04
N ALA A 71 4.49 -6.48 -8.19
CA ALA A 71 5.58 -6.64 -7.23
C ALA A 71 5.31 -7.81 -6.27
N ILE A 72 4.09 -7.93 -5.72
CA ILE A 72 3.71 -9.06 -4.87
C ILE A 72 3.82 -10.39 -5.62
N LYS A 73 3.37 -10.45 -6.88
CA LYS A 73 3.50 -11.67 -7.70
C LYS A 73 4.97 -12.03 -7.93
N LEU A 74 5.79 -11.06 -8.32
CA LEU A 74 7.22 -11.26 -8.54
C LEU A 74 7.93 -11.69 -7.25
N THR A 75 7.61 -11.10 -6.10
CA THR A 75 8.19 -11.51 -4.82
C THR A 75 7.78 -12.94 -4.46
N ARG A 76 6.50 -13.31 -4.64
CA ARG A 76 6.03 -14.69 -4.41
C ARG A 76 6.70 -15.69 -5.35
N GLU A 77 6.87 -15.34 -6.62
CA GLU A 77 7.58 -16.18 -7.60
C GLU A 77 9.06 -16.32 -7.23
N ARG A 78 9.70 -15.22 -6.79
CA ARG A 78 11.08 -15.26 -6.29
C ARG A 78 11.20 -16.11 -5.03
N GLU A 79 10.29 -16.02 -4.07
CA GLU A 79 10.28 -16.89 -2.88
C GLU A 79 10.06 -18.36 -3.23
N LEU A 80 9.24 -18.66 -4.24
CA LEU A 80 9.05 -20.02 -4.75
C LEU A 80 10.28 -20.54 -5.52
N ASN A 81 11.02 -19.66 -6.17
CA ASN A 81 12.19 -20.00 -6.99
C ASN A 81 13.52 -19.95 -6.22
N ALA A 82 13.60 -19.16 -5.14
CA ALA A 82 14.78 -19.05 -4.29
C ALA A 82 14.84 -20.23 -3.32
N VAL A 83 15.45 -21.32 -3.79
CA VAL A 83 15.97 -22.43 -2.99
C VAL A 83 14.93 -23.04 -2.05
N VAL A 84 13.86 -23.53 -2.65
CA VAL A 84 12.85 -24.33 -1.96
C VAL A 84 13.23 -25.78 -2.15
N THR A 85 13.76 -26.40 -1.09
CA THR A 85 13.92 -27.86 -1.04
C THR A 85 12.55 -28.54 -1.28
N PRO A 86 12.49 -29.76 -1.84
CA PRO A 86 11.22 -30.44 -2.11
C PRO A 86 10.23 -30.40 -0.93
N CYS A 87 10.67 -30.60 0.32
CA CYS A 87 9.77 -30.53 1.48
C CYS A 87 9.28 -29.11 1.79
N GLU A 88 10.09 -28.07 1.56
CA GLU A 88 9.64 -26.68 1.70
C GLU A 88 8.60 -26.32 0.66
N ARG A 89 8.70 -26.87 -0.55
CA ARG A 89 7.76 -26.60 -1.65
C ARG A 89 6.40 -27.20 -1.33
N ASP A 90 6.40 -28.42 -0.84
CA ASP A 90 5.20 -29.11 -0.39
C ASP A 90 4.57 -28.42 0.81
N PHE A 91 5.37 -27.94 1.76
CA PHE A 91 4.89 -27.17 2.90
C PHE A 91 4.25 -25.83 2.47
N LEU A 92 4.92 -25.04 1.64
CA LEU A 92 4.40 -23.77 1.12
C LEU A 92 3.14 -23.97 0.27
N ARG A 93 3.05 -25.08 -0.48
CA ARG A 93 1.83 -25.44 -1.23
C ARG A 93 0.66 -25.75 -0.30
N VAL A 94 0.90 -26.47 0.80
CA VAL A 94 -0.13 -26.73 1.81
C VAL A 94 -0.57 -25.43 2.50
N CYS A 95 0.35 -24.55 2.88
CA CYS A 95 0.00 -23.24 3.46
C CYS A 95 -0.86 -22.39 2.50
N ARG A 96 -0.53 -22.40 1.21
CA ARG A 96 -1.32 -21.74 0.16
C ARG A 96 -2.73 -22.33 0.04
N ASP A 97 -2.84 -23.65 0.05
CA ASP A 97 -4.13 -24.36 -0.03
C ASP A 97 -5.01 -24.09 1.20
N ILE A 98 -4.42 -23.97 2.39
CA ILE A 98 -5.13 -23.57 3.61
C ILE A 98 -5.64 -22.12 3.47
N TYR A 99 -4.78 -21.19 3.05
CA TYR A 99 -5.13 -19.77 2.93
C TYR A 99 -6.15 -19.50 1.82
N ALA A 100 -6.03 -20.14 0.66
CA ALA A 100 -6.88 -19.91 -0.51
C ALA A 100 -8.20 -20.68 -0.46
N ASN A 101 -8.21 -21.91 0.08
CA ASN A 101 -9.36 -22.82 0.00
C ASN A 101 -9.90 -23.26 1.37
N GLY A 102 -9.34 -22.74 2.48
CA GLY A 102 -9.77 -23.09 3.84
C GLY A 102 -9.57 -24.56 4.22
N LYS A 103 -8.70 -25.29 3.50
CA LYS A 103 -8.49 -26.72 3.75
C LYS A 103 -7.96 -26.93 5.17
N VAL A 104 -8.55 -27.87 5.91
CA VAL A 104 -8.12 -28.20 7.28
C VAL A 104 -7.13 -29.36 7.24
N VAL A 105 -5.89 -29.11 7.63
CA VAL A 105 -4.87 -30.14 7.83
C VAL A 105 -4.80 -30.50 9.31
N LYS A 106 -4.78 -31.80 9.63
CA LYS A 106 -4.58 -32.25 11.02
C LYS A 106 -3.29 -31.63 11.57
N GLY A 107 -3.36 -30.95 12.72
CA GLY A 107 -2.22 -30.20 13.29
C GLY A 107 -0.92 -31.01 13.39
N ARG A 108 -0.99 -32.29 13.79
CA ARG A 108 0.18 -33.19 13.83
C ARG A 108 0.85 -33.38 12.46
N THR A 109 0.07 -33.44 11.38
CA THR A 109 0.57 -33.57 10.01
C THR A 109 1.23 -32.26 9.56
N PHE A 110 0.60 -31.11 9.87
CA PHE A 110 1.15 -29.79 9.58
C PHE A 110 2.49 -29.57 10.29
N THR A 111 2.57 -29.86 11.59
CA THR A 111 3.81 -29.76 12.37
C THR A 111 4.91 -30.67 11.83
N ARG A 112 4.56 -31.90 11.39
CA ARG A 112 5.53 -32.83 10.79
C ARG A 112 6.08 -32.30 9.46
N MET A 113 5.24 -31.73 8.60
CA MET A 113 5.66 -31.14 7.33
C MET A 113 6.54 -29.90 7.53
N MET A 114 6.16 -29.02 8.45
CA MET A 114 6.97 -27.87 8.83
C MET A 114 8.35 -28.30 9.37
N GLY A 115 8.38 -29.33 10.23
CA GLY A 115 9.62 -29.88 10.77
C GLY A 115 10.54 -30.49 9.71
N ALA A 116 9.97 -31.16 8.70
CA ALA A 116 10.71 -31.70 7.57
C ALA A 116 11.28 -30.58 6.68
N ALA A 117 10.45 -29.59 6.33
CA ALA A 117 10.85 -28.41 5.55
C ALA A 117 12.01 -27.64 6.22
N MET A 118 11.88 -27.31 7.52
CA MET A 118 12.92 -26.60 8.27
C MET A 118 14.22 -27.42 8.41
N ARG A 119 14.13 -28.75 8.48
CA ARG A 119 15.31 -29.63 8.54
C ARG A 119 16.04 -29.65 7.21
N GLU A 120 15.32 -29.81 6.11
CA GLU A 120 15.89 -29.85 4.77
C GLU A 120 16.51 -28.50 4.39
N HIS A 121 15.84 -27.38 4.72
CA HIS A 121 16.40 -26.03 4.58
C HIS A 121 17.73 -25.85 5.33
N ARG A 122 17.79 -26.31 6.59
CA ARG A 122 19.03 -26.24 7.39
C ARG A 122 20.16 -27.07 6.78
N ILE A 123 19.85 -28.22 6.19
CA ILE A 123 20.84 -29.06 5.50
C ILE A 123 21.29 -28.37 4.20
N ALA A 124 20.37 -27.82 3.41
CA ALA A 124 20.69 -27.09 2.19
C ALA A 124 21.57 -25.85 2.47
N ASN A 125 21.26 -25.07 3.51
CA ASN A 125 22.06 -23.91 3.92
C ASN A 125 23.43 -24.30 4.49
N LYS A 126 23.52 -25.39 5.26
CA LYS A 126 24.80 -25.92 5.74
C LYS A 126 25.68 -26.40 4.58
N ASN A 127 25.09 -27.04 3.57
CA ASN A 127 25.81 -27.48 2.37
C ASN A 127 26.21 -26.29 1.47
N HIS A 128 25.47 -25.18 1.49
CA HIS A 128 25.85 -23.93 0.80
C HIS A 128 26.99 -23.18 1.51
N GLN A 129 27.07 -23.22 2.84
CA GLN A 129 28.17 -22.62 3.62
C GLN A 129 29.40 -23.55 3.74
N GLY A 130 29.24 -24.85 3.52
CA GLY A 130 30.25 -25.89 3.78
C GLY A 130 31.09 -26.34 2.60
N VAL A 131 31.04 -25.69 1.42
CA VAL A 131 31.94 -26.04 0.30
C VAL A 131 33.40 -25.62 0.58
N ASN A 132 33.64 -24.86 1.65
CA ASN A 132 34.98 -24.64 2.21
C ASN A 132 35.08 -25.21 3.63
N ASN A 133 35.16 -26.54 3.75
CA ASN A 133 36.11 -27.27 4.60
C ASN A 133 35.57 -28.65 4.97
N GLY A 134 36.39 -29.66 4.68
CA GLY A 134 36.04 -31.07 4.80
C GLY A 134 35.73 -31.56 6.20
N SER A 135 35.01 -32.68 6.21
CA SER A 135 34.75 -33.61 7.32
C SER A 135 33.99 -33.06 8.52
N ILE A 136 32.85 -33.68 8.86
CA ILE A 136 32.58 -34.29 10.19
C ILE A 136 31.13 -34.86 10.26
N SER A 137 31.08 -36.15 10.59
CA SER A 137 30.06 -36.87 11.38
C SER A 137 28.63 -37.06 10.81
N LEU A 138 28.49 -38.12 10.00
CA LEU A 138 27.30 -38.98 10.06
C LEU A 138 27.35 -39.79 11.36
N GLN A 139 26.79 -39.25 12.44
CA GLN A 139 26.39 -40.06 13.60
C GLN A 139 25.43 -39.28 14.49
N CYS A 140 24.18 -39.74 14.53
CA CYS A 140 23.30 -39.74 15.70
C CYS A 140 22.21 -40.79 15.45
N ASP A 141 22.58 -42.05 15.70
CA ASP A 141 21.66 -43.12 16.06
C ASP A 141 20.79 -42.70 17.26
N ARG A 142 19.50 -43.02 17.20
CA ARG A 142 18.76 -43.77 18.25
C ARG A 142 17.27 -43.85 17.89
N ASN A 143 16.96 -44.82 17.03
CA ASN A 143 15.70 -45.55 17.16
C ASN A 143 15.87 -46.53 18.33
N SER A 144 15.36 -46.17 19.51
CA SER A 144 15.01 -47.15 20.53
C SER A 144 13.53 -47.49 20.37
N PRO A 145 13.16 -48.75 20.08
CA PRO A 145 11.80 -49.21 20.33
C PRO A 145 11.58 -49.25 21.83
N LYS A 146 10.50 -48.63 22.31
CA LYS A 146 10.03 -48.78 23.68
C LYS A 146 9.68 -50.26 23.90
N GLY A 147 10.19 -50.81 25.00
CA GLY A 147 9.94 -52.18 25.41
C GLY A 147 8.45 -52.45 25.62
N ASP A 148 7.99 -53.53 25.01
CA ASP A 148 6.70 -54.14 25.28
C ASP A 148 6.91 -55.14 26.43
N ARG A 149 6.40 -54.80 27.62
CA ARG A 149 6.33 -55.74 28.76
C ARG A 149 5.05 -56.54 28.61
N GLY A 150 5.13 -57.66 27.89
CA GLY A 150 4.12 -58.72 27.86
C GLY A 150 4.57 -59.91 28.69
N THR A 151 3.80 -60.23 29.71
CA THR A 151 4.05 -61.20 30.79
C THR A 151 3.92 -62.67 30.41
N LYS A 152 4.86 -63.47 30.95
CA LYS A 152 4.72 -64.83 31.54
C LYS A 152 4.12 -65.96 30.68
N GLU A 153 5.00 -66.78 30.13
CA GLU A 153 4.72 -68.16 29.76
C GLU A 153 5.02 -69.07 30.97
N ARG A 154 3.97 -69.66 31.56
CA ARG A 154 4.09 -70.72 32.57
C ARG A 154 4.30 -72.04 31.84
N ALA A 155 5.47 -72.65 32.02
CA ALA A 155 5.69 -74.05 31.72
C ALA A 155 4.83 -74.91 32.67
N ALA A 156 3.94 -75.71 32.09
CA ALA A 156 3.37 -76.88 32.71
C ALA A 156 4.05 -78.10 32.07
N VAL A 157 4.83 -78.84 32.85
CA VAL A 157 5.26 -80.19 32.50
C VAL A 157 4.99 -81.07 33.72
N LYS A 158 4.40 -82.23 33.41
CA LYS A 158 3.99 -83.32 34.29
C LYS A 158 5.08 -83.81 35.23
#